data_AF-A0A1C6YV04-F1
#
_entry.id   AF-A0A1C6YV04-F1
#
_cell.length_a   1.000
_cell.length_b   1.000
_cell.length_c   1.000
_cell.angle_alpha   90.00
_cell.angle_beta   90.00
_cell.angle_gamma   90.00
#
_symmetry.space_group_name_H-M   'P 1'
#
loop_
_entity.id
_entity.type
_entity.pdbx_description
1 polymer ?
#
loop_
_entity_poly.entity_id
_entity_poly.type
_entity_poly.pdbx_seq_one_letter_code
_entity_poly.pdbx_strand_id
1 'polypeptide(L)'
;MVKMVSNINAFALAIGLLKLGCNDYFLLPDYRLAILRWLDESLIWQLFGLCQGKNRAVFSPSEMIDNAFNLGISVLHHAAQDDAVLYAILITLPPCERALWPSVPRLAMNLLERTLCAKFR
;
A
#
# COMPACT_ATOMS: atom_id res chain seq x y z
N MET A 1 14.48 -9.53 10.62
CA MET A 1 13.95 -8.16 10.79
C MET A 1 13.93 -7.37 9.48
N VAL A 2 15.04 -7.21 8.74
CA VAL A 2 15.08 -6.41 7.49
C VAL A 2 14.04 -6.83 6.44
N LYS A 3 13.87 -8.13 6.19
CA LYS A 3 12.86 -8.66 5.26
C LYS A 3 11.41 -8.32 5.66
N MET A 4 11.14 -8.30 6.96
CA MET A 4 9.80 -8.04 7.50
C MET A 4 9.43 -6.56 7.41
N VAL A 5 10.40 -5.68 7.68
CA VAL A 5 10.26 -4.22 7.47
C VAL A 5 10.11 -3.87 5.99
N SER A 6 10.88 -4.53 5.11
CA SER A 6 10.72 -4.36 3.66
C SER A 6 9.33 -4.80 3.17
N ASN A 7 8.79 -5.86 3.76
CA ASN A 7 7.47 -6.37 3.40
C ASN A 7 6.33 -5.47 3.89
N ILE A 8 6.44 -4.89 5.09
CA ILE A 8 5.40 -3.97 5.57
C ILE A 8 5.41 -2.64 4.82
N ASN A 9 6.57 -2.19 4.32
CA ASN A 9 6.66 -1.04 3.42
C ASN A 9 5.95 -1.32 2.08
N ALA A 10 6.23 -2.47 1.46
CA ALA A 10 5.52 -2.89 0.25
C ALA A 10 4.01 -3.01 0.49
N PHE A 11 3.61 -3.50 1.65
CA PHE A 11 2.21 -3.62 2.05
C PHE A 11 1.53 -2.26 2.22
N ALA A 12 2.16 -1.33 2.93
CA ALA A 12 1.69 0.03 3.09
C ALA A 12 1.53 0.70 1.72
N LEU A 13 2.56 0.63 0.87
CA LEU A 13 2.50 1.21 -0.47
C LEU A 13 1.33 0.64 -1.29
N ALA A 14 1.15 -0.69 -1.29
CA ALA A 14 0.08 -1.34 -2.04
C ALA A 14 -1.32 -0.92 -1.56
N ILE A 15 -1.53 -0.81 -0.25
CA ILE A 15 -2.76 -0.25 0.32
C ILE A 15 -2.98 1.19 -0.14
N GLY A 16 -1.94 2.00 -0.05
CA GLY A 16 -1.95 3.39 -0.46
C GLY A 16 -2.38 3.58 -1.90
N LEU A 17 -1.77 2.82 -2.82
CA LEU A 17 -2.09 2.85 -4.24
C LEU A 17 -3.55 2.48 -4.52
N LEU A 18 -4.07 1.43 -3.87
CA LEU A 18 -5.49 1.06 -3.98
C LEU A 18 -6.42 2.18 -3.50
N LYS A 19 -5.99 2.91 -2.47
CA LYS A 19 -6.77 3.98 -1.89
C LYS A 19 -6.72 5.28 -2.66
N LEU A 20 -5.59 5.58 -3.31
CA LEU A 20 -5.52 6.63 -4.31
C LEU A 20 -6.52 6.38 -5.45
N GLY A 21 -6.83 5.11 -5.74
CA GLY A 21 -7.98 4.74 -6.57
C GLY A 21 -7.85 5.19 -8.03
N CYS A 22 -6.61 5.39 -8.49
CA CYS A 22 -6.29 5.86 -9.82
C CYS A 22 -5.64 4.75 -10.65
N ASN A 23 -6.25 4.43 -11.79
CA ASN A 23 -5.76 3.37 -12.68
C ASN A 23 -4.55 3.81 -13.51
N ASP A 24 -4.46 5.11 -13.81
CA ASP A 24 -3.39 5.67 -14.66
C ASP A 24 -2.00 5.40 -14.08
N TYR A 25 -1.86 5.38 -12.75
CA TYR A 25 -0.60 5.06 -12.07
C TYR A 25 -0.07 3.66 -12.38
N PHE A 26 -0.95 2.70 -12.71
CA PHE A 26 -0.55 1.35 -13.08
C PHE A 26 -0.36 1.15 -14.58
N LEU A 27 -0.79 2.12 -15.41
CA LEU A 27 -0.77 2.04 -16.86
C LEU A 27 0.37 2.87 -17.46
N LEU A 28 0.66 4.05 -16.90
CA LEU A 28 1.65 4.97 -17.42
C LEU A 28 3.08 4.49 -17.12
N PRO A 29 4.00 4.47 -18.11
CA PRO A 29 5.33 3.88 -17.96
C PRO A 29 6.16 4.43 -16.79
N ASP A 30 6.20 5.75 -16.62
CA ASP A 30 7.01 6.40 -15.57
C ASP A 30 6.53 6.04 -14.16
N TYR A 31 5.22 5.93 -13.99
CA TYR A 31 4.60 5.53 -12.73
C TYR A 31 4.86 4.05 -12.44
N ARG A 32 4.71 3.18 -13.45
CA ARG A 32 5.05 1.76 -13.32
C ARG A 32 6.51 1.56 -12.93
N LEU A 33 7.44 2.31 -13.54
CA LEU A 33 8.86 2.24 -13.20
C LEU A 33 9.11 2.66 -11.75
N ALA A 34 8.38 3.66 -11.24
CA ALA A 34 8.46 4.05 -9.83
C ALA A 34 7.93 2.95 -8.90
N ILE A 35 6.80 2.32 -9.24
CA ILE A 35 6.15 1.26 -8.44
C ILE A 35 6.98 -0.03 -8.45
N LEU A 36 7.59 -0.38 -9.58
CA LEU A 36 8.40 -1.60 -9.77
C LEU A 36 9.64 -1.65 -8.86
N ARG A 37 10.07 -0.51 -8.32
CA ARG A 37 11.16 -0.46 -7.32
C ARG A 37 10.76 -1.07 -5.98
N TRP A 38 9.45 -1.22 -5.74
CA TRP A 38 8.87 -1.64 -4.46
C TRP A 38 8.01 -2.89 -4.56
N LEU A 39 7.28 -3.06 -5.67
CA LEU A 39 6.33 -4.14 -5.89
C LEU A 39 6.67 -4.92 -7.16
N ASP A 40 6.49 -6.24 -7.10
CA ASP A 40 6.65 -7.10 -8.26
C ASP A 40 5.51 -6.90 -9.28
N GLU A 41 5.81 -7.14 -10.55
CA GLU A 41 4.90 -6.98 -11.69
C GLU A 41 3.55 -7.72 -11.48
N SER A 42 3.56 -8.92 -10.90
CA SER A 42 2.35 -9.70 -10.63
C SER A 42 1.41 -9.00 -9.64
N LEU A 43 1.97 -8.36 -8.61
CA LEU A 43 1.21 -7.63 -7.61
C LEU A 43 0.64 -6.33 -8.20
N ILE A 44 1.41 -5.64 -9.04
CA ILE A 44 0.95 -4.45 -9.77
C ILE A 44 -0.32 -4.78 -10.59
N TRP A 45 -0.33 -5.89 -11.32
CA TRP A 45 -1.51 -6.33 -12.07
C TRP A 45 -2.71 -6.68 -11.18
N GLN A 46 -2.48 -7.31 -10.03
CA GLN A 46 -3.55 -7.58 -9.06
C GLN A 46 -4.13 -6.27 -8.51
N LEU A 47 -3.29 -5.30 -8.16
CA LEU A 47 -3.73 -3.99 -7.68
C LEU A 47 -4.53 -3.23 -8.73
N PHE A 48 -4.07 -3.25 -9.98
CA PHE A 48 -4.80 -2.68 -11.11
C PHE A 48 -6.22 -3.29 -11.24
N GLY A 49 -6.34 -4.62 -11.17
CA GLY A 49 -7.64 -5.29 -11.25
C GLY A 49 -8.59 -5.00 -10.07
N LEU A 50 -8.04 -4.67 -8.90
CA LEU A 50 -8.81 -4.27 -7.72
C LEU A 50 -9.16 -2.77 -7.71
N CYS A 51 -8.44 -1.97 -8.47
CA CYS A 51 -8.60 -0.53 -8.49
C CYS A 51 -9.84 -0.16 -9.31
N GLN A 52 -10.74 0.63 -8.71
CA GLN A 52 -12.01 0.99 -9.34
C GLN A 52 -11.89 2.16 -10.33
N GLY A 53 -10.71 2.75 -10.51
CA GLY A 53 -10.47 3.84 -11.46
C GLY A 53 -11.30 5.10 -11.23
N LYS A 54 -11.65 5.39 -9.97
CA LYS A 54 -12.52 6.52 -9.62
C LYS A 54 -11.83 7.88 -9.77
N ASN A 55 -10.51 7.89 -9.66
CA ASN A 55 -9.69 9.09 -9.69
C ASN A 55 -8.75 9.10 -10.90
N ARG A 56 -8.42 10.29 -11.39
CA ARG A 56 -7.37 10.51 -12.41
C ARG A 56 -6.03 10.75 -11.75
N ALA A 57 -4.95 10.63 -12.50
CA ALA A 57 -3.62 10.95 -11.99
C ALA A 57 -3.53 12.44 -11.60
N VAL A 58 -3.09 12.71 -10.37
CA VAL A 58 -2.93 14.07 -9.83
C VAL A 58 -1.48 14.32 -9.37
N PHE A 59 -0.79 13.27 -8.92
CA PHE A 59 0.56 13.36 -8.38
C PHE A 59 1.60 13.00 -9.44
N SER A 60 2.80 13.59 -9.36
CA SER A 60 3.97 13.09 -10.08
C SER A 60 4.38 11.70 -9.59
N PRO A 61 5.21 10.93 -10.32
CA PRO A 61 5.59 9.58 -9.90
C PRO A 61 6.23 9.48 -8.51
N SER A 62 7.05 10.46 -8.11
CA SER A 62 7.65 10.50 -6.77
C SER A 62 6.61 10.83 -5.70
N GLU A 63 5.80 11.88 -5.93
CA GLU A 63 4.74 12.27 -4.99
C GLU A 63 3.69 11.17 -4.83
N MET A 64 3.39 10.43 -5.90
CA MET A 64 2.47 9.30 -5.88
C MET A 64 2.96 8.21 -4.92
N ILE A 65 4.26 7.90 -4.92
CA ILE A 65 4.86 6.93 -4.00
C ILE A 65 4.75 7.44 -2.55
N ASP A 66 5.16 8.68 -2.28
CA ASP A 66 5.15 9.23 -0.93
C ASP A 66 3.73 9.33 -0.35
N ASN A 67 2.77 9.81 -1.16
CA ASN A 67 1.37 9.89 -0.76
C ASN A 67 0.74 8.50 -0.55
N ALA A 68 1.05 7.54 -1.43
CA ALA A 68 0.60 6.16 -1.24
C ALA A 68 1.18 5.57 0.05
N PHE A 69 2.46 5.76 0.33
CA PHE A 69 3.08 5.30 1.57
C PHE A 69 2.39 5.87 2.82
N ASN A 70 2.26 7.19 2.89
CA ASN A 70 1.65 7.87 4.03
C ASN A 70 0.21 7.39 4.25
N LEU A 71 -0.55 7.25 3.17
CA LEU A 71 -1.93 6.83 3.24
C LEU A 71 -2.04 5.35 3.63
N GLY A 72 -1.16 4.49 3.12
CA GLY A 72 -1.06 3.09 3.50
C GLY A 72 -0.73 2.88 4.97
N ILE A 73 0.27 3.61 5.47
CA ILE A 73 0.65 3.62 6.89
C ILE A 73 -0.53 4.04 7.76
N SER A 74 -1.26 5.09 7.34
CA SER A 74 -2.47 5.54 8.03
C SER A 74 -3.51 4.44 8.14
N VAL A 75 -3.81 3.75 7.04
CA VAL A 75 -4.74 2.61 7.06
C VAL A 75 -4.25 1.51 8.00
N LEU A 76 -2.96 1.17 7.96
CA LEU A 76 -2.41 0.11 8.79
C LEU A 76 -2.48 0.44 10.28
N HIS A 77 -2.18 1.68 10.67
CA HIS A 77 -2.36 2.12 12.04
C HIS A 77 -3.81 2.03 12.49
N HIS A 78 -4.79 2.22 11.59
CA HIS A 78 -6.20 2.03 11.92
C HIS A 78 -6.49 0.55 12.19
N ALA A 79 -6.06 -0.31 11.28
CA ALA A 79 -6.26 -1.74 11.38
C ALA A 79 -5.57 -2.36 12.61
N ALA A 80 -4.45 -1.76 13.03
CA ALA A 80 -3.67 -2.18 14.19
C ALA A 80 -4.26 -1.77 15.54
N GLN A 81 -5.35 -0.99 15.58
CA GLN A 81 -5.97 -0.58 16.86
C GLN A 81 -6.35 -1.79 17.73
N ASP A 82 -6.73 -2.89 17.09
CA ASP A 82 -7.14 -4.14 17.77
C ASP A 82 -6.06 -5.24 17.71
N ASP A 83 -4.87 -4.97 17.16
CA ASP A 83 -3.78 -5.95 17.01
C ASP A 83 -2.44 -5.39 17.53
N ALA A 84 -2.06 -5.84 18.73
CA ALA A 84 -0.84 -5.41 19.40
C ALA A 84 0.45 -5.80 18.67
N VAL A 85 0.45 -6.91 17.92
CA VAL A 85 1.63 -7.36 17.18
C VAL A 85 1.83 -6.47 15.96
N LEU A 86 0.75 -6.21 15.21
CA LEU A 86 0.80 -5.28 14.08
C LEU A 86 1.19 -3.88 14.56
N TYR A 87 0.64 -3.42 15.68
CA TYR A 87 0.97 -2.13 16.26
C TYR A 87 2.47 -2.01 16.59
N ALA A 88 3.07 -3.04 17.20
CA ALA A 88 4.49 -3.07 17.52
C ALA A 88 5.38 -2.99 16.27
N ILE A 89 4.97 -3.60 15.15
CA ILE A 89 5.71 -3.51 13.89
C ILE A 89 5.60 -2.09 13.31
N LEU A 90 4.43 -1.46 13.40
CA LEU A 90 4.22 -0.11 12.87
C LEU A 90 5.00 0.98 13.62
N ILE A 91 5.41 0.74 14.87
CA ILE A 91 6.34 1.66 15.59
C ILE A 91 7.68 1.82 14.85
N THR A 92 8.05 0.85 14.01
CA THR A 92 9.28 0.92 13.19
C THR A 92 9.13 1.74 11.92
N LEU A 93 7.90 2.17 11.58
CA LEU A 93 7.60 3.01 10.43
C LEU A 93 7.57 4.49 10.83
N PRO A 94 7.74 5.42 9.86
CA PRO A 94 7.59 6.84 10.16
C PRO A 94 6.22 7.13 10.79
N PRO A 95 6.16 8.03 11.78
CA PRO A 95 4.91 8.33 12.47
C PRO A 95 3.87 8.84 11.48
N CYS A 96 2.65 8.29 11.59
CA CYS A 96 1.53 8.72 10.79
C CYS A 96 1.15 10.17 11.15
N GLU A 97 1.27 11.10 10.20
CA GLU A 97 0.63 12.41 10.33
C GLU A 97 -0.88 12.18 10.39
N ARG A 98 -1.52 12.83 11.36
CA ARG A 98 -2.91 12.62 11.80
C ARG A 98 -3.90 12.68 10.62
N ALA A 99 -4.11 11.56 9.93
CA ALA A 99 -4.93 11.47 8.74
C ALA A 99 -6.32 10.87 9.05
N LEU A 100 -7.34 11.37 8.35
CA LEU A 100 -8.69 10.79 8.34
C LEU A 100 -8.62 9.36 7.79
N TRP A 101 -8.79 8.38 8.66
CA TRP A 101 -8.62 6.96 8.42
C TRP A 101 -9.55 6.44 7.30
N PRO A 102 -9.04 6.16 6.08
CA PRO A 102 -9.91 5.73 5.00
C PRO A 102 -10.07 4.19 5.04
N SER A 103 -11.29 3.68 5.17
CA SER A 103 -11.56 2.23 5.31
C SER A 103 -11.27 1.42 4.05
N VAL A 104 -10.26 0.53 4.03
CA VAL A 104 -9.97 -0.33 2.85
C VAL A 104 -10.99 -1.48 2.73
N PRO A 105 -11.45 -1.83 1.51
CA PRO A 105 -12.29 -3.01 1.31
C PRO A 105 -11.61 -4.29 1.81
N ARG A 106 -12.34 -5.10 2.58
CA ARG A 106 -11.82 -6.34 3.22
C ARG A 106 -11.22 -7.34 2.23
N LEU A 107 -11.77 -7.40 1.01
CA LEU A 107 -11.25 -8.26 -0.06
C LEU A 107 -9.83 -7.85 -0.49
N ALA A 108 -9.55 -6.55 -0.59
CA ALA A 108 -8.23 -6.04 -0.92
C ALA A 108 -7.23 -6.33 0.20
N MET A 109 -7.65 -6.17 1.46
CA MET A 109 -6.80 -6.48 2.62
C MET A 109 -6.40 -7.96 2.64
N ASN A 110 -7.37 -8.87 2.46
CA ASN A 110 -7.12 -10.32 2.44
C ASN A 110 -6.21 -10.75 1.28
N LEU A 111 -6.33 -10.10 0.10
CA LEU A 111 -5.49 -10.41 -1.05
C LEU A 111 -4.05 -9.96 -0.79
N LEU A 112 -3.86 -8.73 -0.30
CA LEU A 112 -2.54 -8.24 0.06
C LEU A 112 -1.86 -9.10 1.11
N GLU A 113 -2.59 -9.49 2.16
CA GLU A 113 -2.07 -10.36 3.22
C GLU A 113 -1.60 -11.70 2.64
N ARG A 114 -2.39 -12.32 1.75
CA ARG A 114 -1.97 -13.54 1.07
C ARG A 114 -0.76 -13.32 0.18
N THR A 115 -0.73 -12.30 -0.67
CA THR A 115 0.35 -12.17 -1.65
C THR A 115 1.68 -11.76 -1.00
N LEU A 116 1.65 -10.91 0.02
CA LEU A 116 2.85 -10.36 0.65
C LEU A 116 3.29 -11.14 1.90
N CYS A 117 2.37 -11.83 2.59
CA CYS A 117 2.67 -12.61 3.80
C CYS A 117 2.62 -14.14 3.60
N ALA A 118 2.25 -14.68 2.42
CA ALA A 118 2.17 -16.13 2.17
C ALA A 118 3.47 -16.90 2.42
N LYS A 119 4.64 -16.25 2.46
CA LYS A 119 5.93 -16.93 2.74
C LYS A 119 6.13 -17.32 4.21
N PHE A 120 5.16 -17.10 5.08
CA PHE A 120 5.24 -17.39 6.52
C PHE A 120 4.23 -18.45 6.98
N ARG A 121 3.64 -19.22 6.06
CA ARG A 121 2.79 -20.37 6.38
C ARG A 121 3.53 -21.68 6.22
#